data_AF-A0A353C8B4-F1
#
_entry.id   AF-A0A353C8B4-F1
#
_cell.length_a   1.000
_cell.length_b   1.000
_cell.length_c   1.000
_cell.angle_alpha   90.00
_cell.angle_beta   90.00
_cell.angle_gamma   90.00
#
_symmetry.space_group_name_H-M   'P 1'
#
loop_
_entity.id
_entity.type
_entity.pdbx_description
1 polymer ?
#
loop_
_entity_poly.entity_id
_entity_poly.type
_entity_poly.pdbx_seq_one_letter_code
_entity_poly.pdbx_strand_id
1 'polypeptide(L)' 'GSRTTPMPDFYIGAHAEVSGFRVLTRDPRRFKRYFPSVELIAP' A
#
# COMPACT_ATOMS: atom_id res chain seq x y z
N GLY A 1 -10.86 -14.06 -19.88
CA GLY A 1 -10.72 -13.72 -18.46
C GLY A 1 -10.06 -12.37 -18.34
N SER A 2 -10.73 -11.39 -17.74
CA SER A 2 -10.20 -10.03 -17.55
C SER A 2 -9.08 -10.08 -16.51
N ARG A 3 -7.84 -9.94 -16.98
CA ARG A 3 -6.66 -9.86 -16.11
C ARG A 3 -6.70 -8.48 -15.44
N THR A 4 -7.35 -8.38 -14.29
CA THR A 4 -7.29 -7.18 -13.44
C THR A 4 -5.86 -7.04 -12.96
N THR A 5 -5.10 -6.16 -13.61
CA THR A 5 -3.76 -5.79 -13.16
C THR A 5 -3.85 -5.41 -11.68
N PRO A 6 -3.00 -5.95 -10.80
CA PRO A 6 -2.99 -5.51 -9.41
C PRO A 6 -2.80 -4.01 -9.42
N MET A 7 -3.67 -3.33 -8.67
CA MET A 7 -3.70 -1.89 -8.58
C MET A 7 -2.30 -1.38 -8.19
N PRO A 8 -1.77 -0.30 -8.79
CA PRO A 8 -0.40 0.18 -8.52
C PRO A 8 -0.06 0.29 -7.03
N ASP A 9 -1.00 0.77 -6.22
CA ASP A 9 -0.90 0.88 -4.75
C ASP A 9 -0.60 -0.46 -4.07
N PHE A 10 -1.06 -1.58 -4.63
CA PHE A 10 -0.80 -2.90 -4.11
C PHE A 10 0.69 -3.27 -4.22
N TYR A 11 1.32 -3.00 -5.36
CA TYR A 11 2.76 -3.24 -5.52
C TYR A 11 3.59 -2.32 -4.62
N ILE A 12 3.18 -1.05 -4.49
CA ILE A 12 3.85 -0.09 -3.60
C ILE A 12 3.75 -0.54 -2.14
N GLY A 13 2.54 -0.90 -1.68
CA GLY A 13 2.32 -1.33 -0.31
C GLY A 13 3.00 -2.65 0.04
N ALA A 14 2.97 -3.63 -0.88
CA ALA A 14 3.66 -4.90 -0.69
C ALA A 14 5.19 -4.71 -0.59
N HIS A 15 5.75 -3.87 -1.46
CA HIS A 15 7.17 -3.54 -1.40
C HIS A 15 7.54 -2.82 -0.09
N ALA A 16 6.71 -1.86 0.33
CA ALA A 16 6.94 -1.14 1.58
C ALA A 16 6.88 -2.06 2.82
N GLU A 17 5.95 -3.02 2.84
CA GLU A 17 5.81 -3.99 3.93
C GLU A 17 7.04 -4.90 4.05
N VAL A 18 7.52 -5.47 2.94
CA VAL A 18 8.70 -6.36 2.97
C VAL A 18 10.01 -5.63 3.21
N SER A 19 10.10 -4.37 2.79
CA SER A 19 11.31 -3.55 2.94
C SER A 19 11.32 -2.68 4.20
N GLY A 20 10.24 -2.69 4.99
CA GLY A 20 10.12 -1.86 6.20
C GLY A 20 10.09 -0.35 5.90
N PHE A 21 9.58 0.05 4.73
CA PHE A 21 9.47 1.46 4.36
C PHE A 21 8.15 2.07 4.83
N ARG A 22 8.21 3.39 5.07
CA ARG A 22 7.04 4.21 5.42
C ARG A 22 6.43 4.77 4.13
N VAL A 23 5.10 4.81 4.05
CA VAL A 23 4.38 5.31 2.85
C VAL A 23 3.68 6.62 3.17
N LEU A 24 4.03 7.68 2.42
CA LEU A 24 3.30 8.94 2.41
C LEU A 24 2.11 8.82 1.44
N THR A 25 0.88 8.93 1.95
CA THR A 25 -0.32 8.80 1.12
C THR A 25 -1.45 9.70 1.60
N ARG A 26 -2.29 10.14 0.67
CA ARG A 26 -3.54 10.85 0.96
C ARG A 26 -4.71 9.92 1.30
N ASP A 27 -4.57 8.62 1.04
CA ASP A 27 -5.59 7.62 1.35
C ASP A 27 -5.02 6.53 2.27
N PRO A 28 -4.86 6.83 3.57
CA PRO A 28 -4.32 5.85 4.52
C PRO A 28 -5.29 4.69 4.77
N ARG A 29 -6.59 4.89 4.58
CA ARG A 29 -7.60 3.84 4.84
C ARG A 29 -7.44 2.67 3.87
N ARG A 30 -7.19 2.98 2.60
CA ARG A 30 -6.98 1.98 1.56
C ARG A 30 -5.72 1.16 1.83
N PHE A 31 -4.60 1.83 2.13
CA PHE A 31 -3.34 1.13 2.43
C PHE A 31 -3.46 0.26 3.68
N LYS A 32 -4.04 0.79 4.76
CA LYS A 32 -4.19 0.06 6.03
C LYS A 32 -5.06 -1.20 5.93
N ARG A 33 -6.01 -1.24 4.98
CA ARG A 33 -6.84 -2.43 4.73
C ARG A 33 -6.03 -3.61 4.19
N TYR A 34 -5.06 -3.34 3.32
CA TYR A 34 -4.27 -4.38 2.66
C TYR A 34 -2.94 -4.64 3.36
N PHE A 35 -2.33 -3.59 3.94
CA PHE A 35 -0.98 -3.61 4.52
C PHE A 35 -1.02 -2.99 5.93
N PRO A 36 -1.64 -3.66 6.92
CA PRO A 36 -1.83 -3.11 8.26
C PRO A 36 -0.50 -2.88 9.01
N SER A 37 0.59 -3.51 8.57
CA SER A 37 1.92 -3.38 9.16
C SER A 37 2.75 -2.23 8.58
N VAL A 38 2.35 -1.68 7.43
CA VAL A 38 3.03 -0.54 6.81
C VAL A 38 2.77 0.72 7.61
N GLU A 39 3.83 1.42 7.95
CA GLU A 39 3.71 2.71 8.62
C GLU A 39 3.29 3.79 7.61
N LEU A 40 2.14 4.42 7.86
CA LEU A 40 1.53 5.40 6.97
C LEU A 40 1.72 6.81 7.51
N ILE A 41 2.25 7.69 6.67
CA ILE A 41 2.27 9.12 6.89
C ILE A 41 1.16 9.70 6.02
N ALA A 42 0.19 10.38 6.62
CA ALA A 42 -0.85 11.10 5.89
C ALA A 42 -0.80 12.57 6.28
N PRO A 43 -0.97 13.50 5.32
CA PRO A 43 -1.23 14.90 5.63
C PRO A 43 -2.57 15.07 6.37
#